data_AF-V8BXN3-F1
#
_entry.id   AF-V8BXN3-F1
#
_cell.length_a   1.000
_cell.length_b   1.000
_cell.length_c   1.000
_cell.angle_alpha   90.00
_cell.angle_beta   90.00
_cell.angle_gamma   90.00
#
_symmetry.space_group_name_H-M   'P 1'
#
loop_
_entity.id
_entity.type
_entity.pdbx_description
1 polymer ?
#
loop_
_entity_poly.entity_id
_entity_poly.type
_entity_poly.pdbx_seq_one_letter_code
_entity_poly.pdbx_strand_id
1 'polypeptide(L)' 'MGKQKAAPPMRFEPSDFSTDKYRCVNVINLRDRCPVIIMASESCDPPYYRVVDGSLEMFYLSYSEAVDYCRQSGYMTQK' A
#
# COMPACT_ATOMS: atom_id res chain seq x y z
N MET A 1 23.57 -31.34 -7.37
CA MET A 1 23.13 -29.93 -7.41
C MET A 1 21.83 -29.81 -6.61
N GLY A 2 21.87 -29.20 -5.44
CA GLY A 2 20.69 -29.05 -4.58
C GLY A 2 19.76 -27.98 -5.15
N LYS A 3 18.48 -28.32 -5.35
CA LYS A 3 17.47 -27.33 -5.73
C LYS A 3 17.33 -26.33 -4.58
N GLN A 4 17.79 -25.09 -4.76
CA GLN A 4 17.44 -24.01 -3.85
C GLN A 4 15.91 -23.88 -3.87
N LYS A 5 15.26 -24.15 -2.74
CA LYS A 5 13.86 -23.79 -2.54
C LYS A 5 13.81 -22.26 -2.67
N ALA A 6 13.09 -21.75 -3.66
CA ALA A 6 12.80 -20.33 -3.75
C ALA A 6 12.18 -19.90 -2.41
N ALA A 7 12.72 -18.83 -1.81
CA ALA A 7 12.13 -18.26 -0.62
C ALA A 7 10.67 -17.91 -0.92
N PRO A 8 9.72 -18.17 -0.01
CA PRO A 8 8.35 -17.76 -0.20
C PRO A 8 8.31 -16.25 -0.48
N PRO A 9 7.43 -15.78 -1.39
CA PRO A 9 7.33 -14.37 -1.70
C PRO A 9 7.02 -13.60 -0.41
N MET A 10 7.86 -12.61 -0.12
CA MET A 10 7.71 -11.75 1.05
C MET A 10 6.35 -11.05 0.96
N ARG A 11 5.52 -11.19 1.99
CA ARG A 11 4.25 -10.48 2.11
C ARG A 11 4.38 -9.50 3.26
N PHE A 12 4.08 -8.25 2.97
CA PHE A 12 4.02 -7.20 3.97
C PHE A 12 2.60 -7.05 4.50
N GLU A 13 2.51 -6.74 5.78
CA GLU A 13 1.29 -6.41 6.51
C GLU A 13 1.22 -4.88 6.72
N PRO A 14 0.03 -4.27 6.88
CA PRO A 14 -0.06 -2.83 7.13
C PRO A 14 0.74 -2.35 8.34
N SER A 15 0.89 -3.16 9.37
CA SER A 15 1.70 -2.84 10.56
C SER A 15 3.17 -2.59 10.23
N ASP A 16 3.70 -3.18 9.15
CA ASP A 16 5.10 -3.01 8.74
C ASP A 16 5.40 -1.56 8.27
N PHE A 17 4.37 -0.82 7.89
CA PHE A 17 4.49 0.54 7.34
C PHE A 17 3.84 1.62 8.23
N SER A 18 3.22 1.22 9.33
CA SER A 18 2.58 2.17 10.24
C SER A 18 3.63 2.95 11.03
N THR A 19 3.37 4.23 11.24
CA THR A 19 4.24 5.19 11.94
C THR A 19 3.42 5.96 12.97
N ASP A 20 4.07 6.85 13.72
CA ASP A 20 3.42 7.79 14.63
C ASP A 20 2.47 8.78 13.90
N LYS A 21 2.80 9.15 12.67
CA LYS A 21 2.04 10.16 11.88
C LYS A 21 1.01 9.56 10.95
N TYR A 22 1.19 8.29 10.59
CA TYR A 22 0.39 7.62 9.58
C TYR A 22 0.14 6.17 9.98
N ARG A 23 -1.13 5.78 9.99
CA ARG A 23 -1.52 4.38 10.06
C ARG A 23 -1.68 3.83 8.66
N CYS A 24 -0.93 2.78 8.33
CA CYS A 24 -1.15 2.08 7.08
C CYS A 24 -2.44 1.27 7.19
N VAL A 25 -3.37 1.51 6.28
CA VAL A 25 -4.70 0.90 6.27
C VAL A 25 -4.83 -0.16 5.18
N ASN A 26 -3.92 -0.19 4.21
CA ASN A 26 -3.92 -1.19 3.15
C ASN A 26 -2.53 -1.39 2.54
N VAL A 27 -2.20 -2.64 2.22
CA VAL A 27 -0.96 -3.04 1.53
C VAL A 27 -1.32 -3.92 0.36
N ILE A 28 -0.93 -3.47 -0.84
CA ILE A 28 -1.07 -4.23 -2.07
C ILE A 28 0.28 -4.88 -2.37
N ASN A 29 0.39 -6.16 -2.02
CA ASN A 29 1.58 -6.95 -2.28
C ASN A 29 1.66 -7.31 -3.77
N LEU A 30 2.74 -6.88 -4.42
CA LEU A 30 3.01 -7.14 -5.83
C LEU A 30 4.15 -8.14 -5.96
N ARG A 31 4.08 -9.05 -6.94
CA ARG A 31 4.99 -10.20 -7.02
C ARG A 31 6.43 -9.82 -7.34
N ASP A 32 6.62 -8.86 -8.25
CA ASP A 32 7.92 -8.54 -8.85
C ASP A 32 8.32 -7.06 -8.67
N ARG A 33 7.65 -6.35 -7.75
CA ARG A 33 7.84 -4.91 -7.51
C ARG A 33 7.46 -4.54 -6.07
N CYS A 34 7.87 -3.34 -5.63
CA CYS A 34 7.53 -2.82 -4.31
C CYS A 34 6.00 -2.80 -4.09
N PRO A 35 5.53 -3.02 -2.85
CA PRO A 35 4.12 -2.93 -2.55
C PRO A 35 3.62 -1.50 -2.72
N VAL A 36 2.33 -1.37 -3.05
CA VAL A 36 1.63 -0.09 -3.01
C VAL A 36 0.87 -0.02 -1.69
N ILE A 37 1.07 1.06 -0.93
CA ILE A 37 0.49 1.19 0.41
C ILE A 37 -0.43 2.40 0.48
N ILE A 38 -1.52 2.26 1.23
CA ILE A 38 -2.44 3.35 1.55
C ILE A 38 -2.31 3.63 3.05
N MET A 39 -2.08 4.88 3.39
CA MET A 39 -1.89 5.35 4.77
C MET A 39 -2.89 6.46 5.10
N ALA A 40 -3.52 6.39 6.26
CA ALA A 40 -4.33 7.46 6.81
C ALA A 40 -3.48 8.33 7.73
N SER A 41 -3.60 9.66 7.61
CA SER A 41 -2.96 10.59 8.56
C SER A 41 -3.59 10.46 9.94
N GLU A 42 -2.77 10.36 10.97
CA GLU A 42 -3.21 10.37 12.39
C GLU A 42 -3.30 11.80 12.96
N SER A 43 -2.83 12.81 12.21
CA SER A 43 -2.76 14.21 12.66
C SER A 43 -3.93 15.09 12.20
N CYS A 44 -4.90 14.54 11.46
CA CYS A 44 -6.01 15.32 10.87
C CYS A 44 -7.35 14.61 11.04
N ASP A 45 -8.42 15.38 11.23
CA ASP A 45 -9.81 14.90 11.31
C ASP A 45 -10.71 15.79 10.42
N PRO A 46 -11.29 15.27 9.32
CA PRO A 46 -11.12 13.90 8.81
C PRO A 46 -9.69 13.64 8.30
N PRO A 47 -9.22 12.37 8.32
CA PRO A 47 -7.88 12.04 7.84
C PRO A 47 -7.81 12.19 6.32
N TYR A 48 -6.71 12.75 5.82
CA TYR A 48 -6.31 12.56 4.42
C TYR A 48 -5.55 11.25 4.27
N TYR A 49 -5.51 10.74 3.04
CA TYR A 49 -4.92 9.46 2.69
C TYR A 49 -3.71 9.66 1.79
N ARG A 50 -2.58 9.04 2.13
CA ARG A 50 -1.35 9.02 1.36
C ARG A 50 -1.20 7.65 0.69
N VAL A 51 -1.09 7.63 -0.63
CA VAL A 51 -0.71 6.43 -1.39
C VAL A 51 0.77 6.53 -1.73
N VAL A 52 1.54 5.50 -1.41
CA VAL A 52 2.95 5.38 -1.83
C VAL A 52 3.07 4.25 -2.84
N ASP A 53 3.51 4.59 -4.04
CA ASP A 53 3.78 3.68 -5.16
C ASP A 53 5.24 3.86 -5.60
N GLY A 54 6.14 3.07 -4.98
CA GLY A 54 7.58 3.24 -5.17
C GLY A 54 8.05 4.61 -4.67
N SER A 55 8.55 5.45 -5.58
CA SER A 55 8.97 6.83 -5.27
C SER A 55 7.86 7.86 -5.45
N LEU A 56 6.68 7.45 -5.94
CA LEU A 56 5.54 8.33 -6.14
C LEU A 56 4.71 8.39 -4.86
N GLU A 57 4.33 9.61 -4.47
CA GLU A 57 3.43 9.86 -3.36
C GLU A 57 2.25 10.70 -3.82
N MET A 58 1.05 10.24 -3.50
CA MET A 58 -0.20 10.93 -3.83
C MET A 58 -1.04 11.10 -2.58
N PHE A 59 -1.75 12.22 -2.49
CA PHE A 59 -2.58 12.57 -1.34
C PHE A 59 -4.03 12.75 -1.78
N TYR A 60 -4.95 12.14 -1.04
CA TYR A 60 -6.38 12.13 -1.33
C TYR A 60 -7.16 12.54 -0.08
N LEU A 61 -8.31 13.18 -0.27
CA LEU A 61 -9.17 13.59 0.84
C LEU A 61 -10.06 12.46 1.35
N SER A 62 -10.19 11.38 0.58
CA SER A 62 -10.99 10.21 0.95
C SER A 62 -10.26 8.89 0.69
N TYR A 63 -10.62 7.86 1.46
CA TYR A 63 -10.12 6.50 1.25
C TYR A 63 -10.55 5.95 -0.12
N SER A 64 -11.77 6.28 -0.56
CA SER A 64 -12.30 5.85 -1.85
C SER A 64 -11.45 6.34 -3.01
N GLU A 65 -11.04 7.60 -3.03
CA GLU A 65 -10.18 8.14 -4.09
C GLU A 65 -8.81 7.45 -4.13
N ALA A 66 -8.21 7.21 -2.95
CA ALA A 66 -6.95 6.48 -2.84
C ALA A 66 -7.07 5.03 -3.38
N VAL A 67 -8.18 4.36 -3.10
CA VAL A 67 -8.48 3.03 -3.63
C VAL A 67 -8.77 3.06 -5.12
N ASP A 68 -9.48 4.07 -5.61
CA ASP A 68 -9.82 4.21 -7.03
C ASP A 68 -8.57 4.44 -7.88
N TYR A 69 -7.59 5.20 -7.39
CA TYR A 69 -6.26 5.25 -7.98
C TYR A 69 -5.65 3.84 -8.10
N CYS A 70 -5.62 3.08 -6.99
CA CYS A 70 -5.03 1.73 -6.99
C CYS A 70 -5.74 0.78 -7.98
N ARG A 71 -7.06 0.92 -8.15
CA ARG A 71 -7.84 0.17 -9.16
C ARG A 71 -7.51 0.59 -10.58
N GLN A 72 -7.50 1.90 -10.85
CA GLN A 72 -7.20 2.44 -12.18
C GLN A 72 -5.77 2.14 -12.63
N SER A 73 -4.83 2.07 -11.69
CA SER A 73 -3.44 1.66 -11.92
C SER A 73 -3.26 0.14 -12.06
N GLY A 74 -4.32 -0.66 -11.91
CA GLY A 74 -4.29 -2.11 -12.09
C GLY A 74 -3.69 -2.90 -10.92
N TYR A 75 -3.57 -2.29 -9.74
CA TYR A 75 -3.03 -2.95 -8.54
C TYR A 75 -4.06 -3.79 -7.81
N MET A 76 -5.34 -3.46 -7.99
CA MET A 76 -6.47 -4.17 -7.40
C MET A 76 -7.39 -4.69 -8.49
N THR A 77 -7.83 -5.94 -8.38
CA THR A 77 -8.90 -6.46 -9.23
C THR A 77 -10.21 -5.72 -8.94
N GLN A 78 -10.93 -5.36 -10.00
CA GLN A 78 -12.33 -4.97 -9.88
C GLN A 78 -13.10 -6.22 -9.43
N LYS A 79 -13.77 -6.14 -8.27
CA LYS A 79 -14.74 -7.15 -7.85
C LYS A 79 -16.07 -6.90 -8.55
#